data_AF-A0A1G2ZMF6-F1
#
_entry.id   AF-A0A1G2ZMF6-F1
#
_cell.length_a   1.000
_cell.length_b   1.000
_cell.length_c   1.000
_cell.angle_alpha   90.00
_cell.angle_beta   90.00
_cell.angle_gamma   90.00
#
_symmetry.space_group_name_H-M   'P 1'
#
loop_
_entity.id
_entity.type
_entity.pdbx_description
1 polymer ?
#
loop_
_entity_poly.entity_id
_entity_poly.type
_entity_poly.pdbx_seq_one_letter_code
_entity_poly.pdbx_strand_id
1 'polypeptide(L)'
;MGFKIIHGNSQKLWVPVTYEDTLYVGQIVKCQANEGAAPFGAASGAVDTTGKSIPFGVVVGTNNRIPLFNATYNTQYITDATPLASTTEFTGVEGPWSKGEQRAMVEVELITPETILRGQLFNAAFGTAMTVGTTTAGDSVSCTTGTLVASTANQATIYFRTGTNKGAYRILDNTSATAQTWDTPTYIAVAVGDKCVKAPLRCIGPSYVDFDAESMYVEASATYGTNYHVIDVIRLDLSVAGQEYVDFKFNIDHFAQARA
;
A
#
# COMPACT_ATOMS: atom_id res chain seq x y z
N MET A 1 -5.72 10.63 3.61
CA MET A 1 -6.02 9.59 2.59
C MET A 1 -4.99 8.50 2.77
N GLY A 2 -5.39 7.27 3.09
CA GLY A 2 -4.47 6.15 3.31
C GLY A 2 -5.18 4.83 3.07
N PHE A 3 -4.65 3.74 3.61
CA PHE A 3 -5.33 2.45 3.57
C PHE A 3 -6.68 2.51 4.29
N LYS A 4 -7.61 1.67 3.83
CA LYS A 4 -8.92 1.49 4.47
C LYS A 4 -9.41 0.07 4.30
N ILE A 5 -10.13 -0.41 5.29
CA ILE A 5 -10.85 -1.69 5.20
C ILE A 5 -12.10 -1.47 4.36
N ILE A 6 -12.29 -2.30 3.33
CA ILE A 6 -13.48 -2.28 2.47
C ILE A 6 -14.36 -3.52 2.63
N HIS A 7 -13.82 -4.57 3.25
CA HIS A 7 -14.54 -5.81 3.56
C HIS A 7 -13.84 -6.57 4.69
N GLY A 8 -14.63 -7.19 5.58
CA GLY A 8 -14.14 -7.98 6.71
C GLY A 8 -14.81 -7.59 8.03
N ASN A 9 -14.56 -8.37 9.10
CA ASN A 9 -15.03 -8.03 10.44
C ASN A 9 -14.03 -7.09 11.11
N SER A 10 -14.48 -5.87 11.40
CA SER A 10 -13.66 -4.78 11.92
C SER A 10 -13.82 -4.67 13.44
N GLN A 11 -13.08 -5.47 14.20
CA GLN A 11 -12.91 -5.16 15.62
C GLN A 11 -11.95 -3.98 15.76
N LYS A 12 -12.29 -3.02 16.61
CA LYS A 12 -11.45 -1.87 16.92
C LYS A 12 -10.81 -2.02 18.29
N LEU A 13 -9.59 -1.53 18.41
CA LEU A 13 -8.82 -1.54 19.65
C LEU A 13 -8.00 -0.26 19.75
N TRP A 14 -7.99 0.35 20.94
CA TRP A 14 -7.02 1.40 21.26
C TRP A 14 -5.68 0.77 21.58
N VAL A 15 -4.59 1.29 21.02
CA VAL A 15 -3.23 0.78 21.26
C VAL A 15 -2.28 1.96 21.47
N PRO A 16 -1.30 1.85 22.40
CA PRO A 16 -0.35 2.91 22.64
C PRO A 16 0.60 3.09 21.46
N VAL A 17 1.06 4.30 21.24
CA VAL A 17 2.16 4.59 20.31
C VAL A 17 3.48 4.20 20.98
N THR A 18 4.43 3.63 20.23
CA THR A 18 5.71 3.17 20.78
C THR A 18 6.84 4.13 20.42
N TYR A 19 7.83 4.31 21.32
CA TYR A 19 9.14 4.93 21.03
C TYR A 19 9.14 6.30 20.34
N GLU A 20 8.18 7.17 20.67
CA GLU A 20 8.08 8.49 20.05
C GLU A 20 7.82 8.47 18.53
N ASP A 21 7.34 7.33 18.00
CA ASP A 21 6.92 7.24 16.61
C ASP A 21 5.75 8.19 16.33
N THR A 22 5.67 8.59 15.07
CA THR A 22 4.52 9.34 14.56
C THR A 22 3.63 8.40 13.78
N LEU A 23 2.36 8.27 14.20
CA LEU A 23 1.37 7.47 13.51
C LEU A 23 0.30 8.33 12.83
N TYR A 24 -0.18 7.86 11.68
CA TYR A 24 -1.10 8.58 10.81
C TYR A 24 -2.41 7.82 10.62
N VAL A 25 -3.54 8.52 10.55
CA VAL A 25 -4.82 7.88 10.17
C VAL A 25 -4.75 7.40 8.72
N GLY A 26 -5.06 6.12 8.51
CA GLY A 26 -4.91 5.40 7.24
C GLY A 26 -3.61 4.59 7.11
N GLN A 27 -2.77 4.57 8.15
CA GLN A 27 -1.52 3.81 8.18
C GLN A 27 -1.77 2.34 8.51
N ILE A 28 -1.08 1.42 7.82
CA ILE A 28 -0.97 0.02 8.28
C ILE A 28 0.07 -0.03 9.40
N VAL A 29 -0.31 -0.62 10.52
CA VAL A 29 0.55 -0.74 11.71
C VAL A 29 0.84 -2.19 12.05
N LYS A 30 1.96 -2.41 12.76
CA LYS A 30 2.28 -3.65 13.48
C LYS A 30 2.22 -3.40 14.97
N CYS A 31 1.93 -4.46 15.73
CA CYS A 31 2.08 -4.46 17.18
C CYS A 31 3.51 -4.90 17.53
N GLN A 32 4.20 -4.11 18.34
CA GLN A 32 5.54 -4.43 18.84
C GLN A 32 5.47 -5.28 20.12
N ALA A 33 6.60 -5.88 20.50
CA ALA A 33 6.71 -6.68 21.72
C ALA A 33 6.37 -5.91 23.01
N ASN A 34 6.42 -4.58 22.98
CA ASN A 34 6.13 -3.69 24.11
C ASN A 34 4.69 -3.17 24.10
N GLU A 35 3.76 -3.92 23.51
CA GLU A 35 2.31 -3.64 23.57
C GLU A 35 1.84 -2.42 22.76
N GLY A 36 2.72 -1.77 21.99
CA GLY A 36 2.41 -0.58 21.21
C GLY A 36 2.39 -0.78 19.70
N ALA A 37 1.68 0.12 19.02
CA ALA A 37 1.64 0.23 17.57
C ALA A 37 2.87 0.98 17.07
N ALA A 38 3.36 0.54 15.91
CA ALA A 38 4.40 1.20 15.13
C ALA A 38 4.06 1.07 13.63
N PRO A 39 4.65 1.91 12.75
CA PRO A 39 4.48 1.75 11.31
C PRO A 39 4.81 0.31 10.88
N PHE A 40 3.97 -0.29 10.04
CA PHE A 40 4.27 -1.60 9.47
C PHE A 40 5.60 -1.54 8.70
N GLY A 41 5.76 -0.47 7.93
CA GLY A 41 6.95 -0.08 7.19
C GLY A 41 6.99 -0.64 5.77
N ALA A 42 8.00 -0.21 5.02
CA ALA A 42 8.42 -0.90 3.80
C ALA A 42 8.99 -2.28 4.14
N ALA A 43 8.91 -3.22 3.20
CA ALA A 43 9.41 -4.57 3.38
C ALA A 43 10.95 -4.59 3.55
N SER A 44 11.44 -5.46 4.43
CA SER A 44 12.87 -5.71 4.60
C SER A 44 13.18 -7.15 4.19
N GLY A 45 13.48 -7.34 2.92
CA GLY A 45 13.72 -8.64 2.30
C GLY A 45 12.48 -9.31 1.69
N ALA A 46 12.73 -10.48 1.09
CA ALA A 46 11.72 -11.24 0.37
C ALA A 46 10.66 -11.74 1.34
N VAL A 47 9.38 -11.48 1.04
CA VAL A 47 8.27 -11.80 1.95
C VAL A 47 8.51 -11.19 3.34
N ASP A 48 9.21 -10.05 3.42
CA ASP A 48 9.66 -9.41 4.67
C ASP A 48 10.31 -10.39 5.68
N THR A 49 11.13 -11.32 5.20
CA THR A 49 11.78 -12.35 6.04
C THR A 49 12.81 -11.79 7.02
N THR A 50 13.37 -10.60 6.75
CA THR A 50 14.32 -9.94 7.66
C THR A 50 13.60 -9.15 8.74
N GLY A 51 12.59 -8.36 8.35
CA GLY A 51 11.80 -7.54 9.29
C GLY A 51 10.83 -8.36 10.13
N LYS A 52 10.29 -9.46 9.56
CA LYS A 52 9.26 -10.32 10.16
C LYS A 52 8.08 -9.52 10.72
N SER A 53 7.75 -8.42 10.06
CA SER A 53 6.63 -7.56 10.44
C SER A 53 5.33 -8.32 10.19
N ILE A 54 4.49 -8.40 11.22
CA ILE A 54 3.15 -8.98 11.15
C ILE A 54 2.16 -7.82 11.13
N PRO A 55 1.32 -7.69 10.09
CA PRO A 55 0.39 -6.59 10.01
C PRO A 55 -0.71 -6.78 11.06
N PHE A 56 -1.02 -5.72 11.80
CA PHE A 56 -1.96 -5.76 12.92
C PHE A 56 -3.29 -5.11 12.58
N GLY A 57 -3.24 -3.96 11.92
CA GLY A 57 -4.46 -3.24 11.54
C GLY A 57 -4.19 -1.93 10.82
N VAL A 58 -5.25 -1.16 10.62
CA VAL A 58 -5.20 0.19 10.04
C VAL A 58 -5.61 1.21 11.10
N VAL A 59 -4.85 2.29 11.23
CA VAL A 59 -5.19 3.39 12.15
C VAL A 59 -6.41 4.15 11.62
N VAL A 60 -7.43 4.29 12.46
CA VAL A 60 -8.69 4.98 12.12
C VAL A 60 -8.97 6.21 12.98
N GLY A 61 -8.25 6.37 14.09
CA GLY A 61 -8.42 7.50 15.01
C GLY A 61 -7.22 7.73 15.92
N THR A 62 -7.19 8.88 16.57
CA THR A 62 -6.18 9.27 17.57
C THR A 62 -6.88 9.83 18.81
N ASN A 63 -6.24 9.74 19.98
CA ASN A 63 -6.80 10.25 21.23
C ASN A 63 -6.37 11.69 21.57
N ASN A 64 -5.83 12.44 20.59
CA ASN A 64 -5.50 13.85 20.72
C ASN A 64 -6.77 14.67 20.99
N ARG A 65 -6.82 15.41 22.11
CA ARG A 65 -7.94 16.34 22.40
C ARG A 65 -8.11 17.37 21.29
N ILE A 66 -7.00 17.89 20.80
CA ILE A 66 -6.93 18.81 19.66
C ILE A 66 -6.27 18.05 18.52
N PRO A 67 -7.02 17.69 17.45
CA PRO A 67 -6.46 16.93 16.34
C PRO A 67 -5.29 17.66 15.68
N LEU A 68 -4.19 16.95 15.46
CA LEU A 68 -3.05 17.42 14.69
C LEU A 68 -3.17 16.93 13.24
N PHE A 69 -2.64 17.71 12.29
CA PHE A 69 -2.78 17.43 10.87
C PHE A 69 -1.44 17.44 10.14
N ASN A 70 -1.19 16.39 9.37
CA ASN A 70 0.01 16.25 8.57
C ASN A 70 -0.28 16.71 7.12
N ALA A 71 0.53 17.64 6.62
CA ALA A 71 0.36 18.20 5.28
C ALA A 71 0.80 17.24 4.16
N THR A 72 1.78 16.37 4.42
CA THR A 72 2.30 15.40 3.43
C THR A 72 1.23 14.37 3.06
N TYR A 73 0.60 13.77 4.06
CA TYR A 73 -0.40 12.69 3.89
C TYR A 73 -1.85 13.19 3.92
N ASN A 74 -2.05 14.48 4.19
CA ASN A 74 -3.35 15.13 4.31
C ASN A 74 -4.29 14.33 5.25
N THR A 75 -3.80 14.05 6.46
CA THR A 75 -4.47 13.19 7.44
C THR A 75 -4.12 13.58 8.88
N GLN A 76 -4.91 13.09 9.83
CA GLN A 76 -4.61 13.27 11.24
C GLN A 76 -3.42 12.42 11.66
N TYR A 77 -2.64 12.91 12.61
CA TYR A 77 -1.53 12.17 13.17
C TYR A 77 -1.44 12.33 14.70
N ILE A 78 -0.67 11.45 15.30
CA ILE A 78 -0.30 11.52 16.71
C ILE A 78 1.16 11.08 16.84
N THR A 79 1.88 11.74 17.74
CA THR A 79 3.26 11.39 18.08
C THR A 79 3.31 11.20 19.59
N ASP A 80 3.93 10.12 20.04
CA ASP A 80 4.29 10.02 21.45
C ASP A 80 5.46 10.96 21.72
N ALA A 81 5.38 11.82 22.72
CA ALA A 81 6.47 12.72 23.06
C ALA A 81 6.80 12.49 24.52
N THR A 82 7.96 11.92 24.82
CA THR A 82 8.46 11.81 26.19
C THR A 82 9.57 12.85 26.39
N PRO A 83 9.44 13.78 27.36
CA PRO A 83 8.31 14.00 28.26
C PRO A 83 7.13 14.69 27.56
N LEU A 84 5.92 14.41 28.03
CA LEU A 84 4.67 15.02 27.57
C LEU A 84 4.81 16.55 27.56
N ALA A 85 4.81 17.17 26.37
CA ALA A 85 4.75 18.62 26.27
C ALA A 85 3.45 19.11 26.92
N SER A 86 3.53 20.18 27.74
CA SER A 86 2.41 20.68 28.56
C SER A 86 1.12 21.04 27.80
N THR A 87 1.17 21.11 26.48
CA THR A 87 0.04 21.45 25.59
C THR A 87 -0.63 20.24 24.95
N THR A 88 -0.04 19.05 25.02
CA THR A 88 -0.60 17.84 24.40
C THR A 88 -1.48 17.12 25.41
N GLU A 89 -2.80 17.22 25.22
CA GLU A 89 -3.77 16.54 26.06
C GLU A 89 -4.34 15.31 25.35
N PHE A 90 -4.22 14.15 25.98
CA PHE A 90 -4.80 12.90 25.54
C PHE A 90 -6.11 12.63 26.29
N THR A 91 -7.19 12.35 25.57
CA THR A 91 -8.51 12.10 26.16
C THR A 91 -8.85 10.61 26.15
N GLY A 92 -9.28 10.10 27.32
CA GLY A 92 -10.06 8.88 27.56
C GLY A 92 -9.82 7.67 26.64
N VAL A 93 -9.24 6.60 27.21
CA VAL A 93 -8.89 5.37 26.50
C VAL A 93 -9.68 4.17 27.04
N GLU A 94 -10.08 3.26 26.14
CA GLU A 94 -10.68 1.96 26.48
C GLU A 94 -9.61 0.85 26.36
N GLY A 95 -9.71 -0.22 27.15
CA GLY A 95 -8.75 -1.34 27.15
C GLY A 95 -8.12 -1.62 28.51
N PRO A 96 -6.98 -2.35 28.59
CA PRO A 96 -6.30 -2.67 29.85
C PRO A 96 -5.64 -1.47 30.56
N TRP A 97 -5.62 -0.29 29.94
CA TRP A 97 -4.95 0.90 30.47
C TRP A 97 -5.83 1.69 31.43
N SER A 98 -5.18 2.44 32.32
CA SER A 98 -5.91 3.25 33.31
C SER A 98 -6.63 4.40 32.61
N LYS A 99 -7.91 4.58 32.93
CA LYS A 99 -8.67 5.75 32.44
C LYS A 99 -7.98 7.04 32.90
N GLY A 100 -7.66 7.91 31.96
CA GLY A 100 -6.99 9.18 32.23
C GLY A 100 -5.46 9.11 32.26
N GLU A 101 -4.86 7.97 31.90
CA GLU A 101 -3.43 7.90 31.63
C GLU A 101 -3.09 8.83 30.45
N GLN A 102 -2.15 9.76 30.65
CA GLN A 102 -1.69 10.68 29.62
C GLN A 102 -0.74 9.96 28.67
N ARG A 103 -1.30 9.14 27.77
CA ARG A 103 -0.53 8.38 26.79
C ARG A 103 -1.07 8.61 25.39
N ALA A 104 -0.17 8.78 24.42
CA ALA A 104 -0.53 8.80 23.01
C ALA A 104 -1.08 7.43 22.59
N MET A 105 -2.31 7.40 22.06
CA MET A 105 -2.93 6.17 21.59
C MET A 105 -3.62 6.36 20.24
N VAL A 106 -3.62 5.29 19.46
CA VAL A 106 -4.32 5.19 18.18
C VAL A 106 -5.45 4.18 18.29
N GLU A 107 -6.59 4.48 17.66
CA GLU A 107 -7.63 3.49 17.41
C GLU A 107 -7.26 2.73 16.15
N VAL A 108 -7.11 1.42 16.27
CA VAL A 108 -6.72 0.52 15.18
C VAL A 108 -7.89 -0.40 14.86
N GLU A 109 -8.26 -0.44 13.59
CA GLU A 109 -9.18 -1.42 13.04
C GLU A 109 -8.38 -2.67 12.65
N LEU A 110 -8.65 -3.78 13.34
CA LEU A 110 -7.87 -5.02 13.20
C LEU A 110 -8.09 -5.65 11.83
N ILE A 111 -7.03 -6.22 11.27
CA ILE A 111 -7.08 -6.95 10.02
C ILE A 111 -6.79 -8.43 10.25
N THR A 112 -7.39 -9.27 9.42
CA THR A 112 -7.18 -10.73 9.39
C THR A 112 -6.81 -11.14 7.97
N PRO A 113 -6.45 -12.41 7.72
CA PRO A 113 -6.24 -12.93 6.37
C PRO A 113 -7.45 -12.79 5.43
N GLU A 114 -8.64 -12.53 5.97
CA GLU A 114 -9.88 -12.37 5.19
C GLU A 114 -10.22 -10.89 4.93
N THR A 115 -9.56 -9.97 5.62
CA THR A 115 -9.82 -8.53 5.50
C THR A 115 -9.29 -8.00 4.18
N ILE A 116 -10.14 -7.31 3.42
CA ILE A 116 -9.77 -6.66 2.17
C ILE A 116 -9.49 -5.18 2.46
N LEU A 117 -8.27 -4.77 2.13
CA LEU A 117 -7.78 -3.40 2.20
C LEU A 117 -7.82 -2.76 0.83
N ARG A 118 -8.13 -1.47 0.78
CA ARG A 118 -7.87 -0.62 -0.38
C ARG A 118 -6.66 0.27 -0.09
N GLY A 119 -5.65 0.20 -0.95
CA GLY A 119 -4.49 1.10 -0.96
C GLY A 119 -4.43 1.91 -2.24
N GLN A 120 -4.06 3.19 -2.16
CA GLN A 120 -3.75 4.00 -3.34
C GLN A 120 -2.34 3.66 -3.84
N LEU A 121 -2.14 3.71 -5.16
CA LEU A 121 -0.84 3.54 -5.78
C LEU A 121 -0.25 4.93 -6.08
N PHE A 122 0.92 5.22 -5.51
CA PHE A 122 1.67 6.43 -5.83
C PHE A 122 3.10 6.12 -6.24
N ASN A 123 3.67 7.00 -7.05
CA ASN A 123 5.02 6.87 -7.59
C ASN A 123 6.01 7.62 -6.71
N ALA A 124 6.74 6.90 -5.85
CA ALA A 124 7.83 7.36 -4.97
C ALA A 124 7.46 8.42 -3.91
N ALA A 125 6.34 9.13 -4.06
CA ALA A 125 5.86 10.14 -3.13
C ALA A 125 4.34 10.20 -3.10
N PHE A 126 3.80 10.45 -1.91
CA PHE A 126 2.36 10.54 -1.67
C PHE A 126 1.67 11.54 -2.62
N GLY A 127 0.56 11.11 -3.23
CA GLY A 127 -0.21 11.93 -4.19
C GLY A 127 0.37 12.00 -5.59
N THR A 128 1.56 11.44 -5.84
CA THR A 128 2.19 11.46 -7.18
C THR A 128 1.64 10.33 -8.03
N ALA A 129 0.98 10.68 -9.14
CA ALA A 129 0.41 9.72 -10.07
C ALA A 129 1.48 8.84 -10.73
N MET A 130 1.05 7.67 -11.22
CA MET A 130 1.92 6.74 -11.92
C MET A 130 2.45 7.30 -13.25
N THR A 131 3.67 6.90 -13.62
CA THR A 131 4.30 7.28 -14.89
C THR A 131 3.50 6.77 -16.09
N VAL A 132 3.20 7.68 -17.02
CA VAL A 132 2.50 7.37 -18.27
C VAL A 132 3.50 7.12 -19.40
N GLY A 133 3.44 5.93 -19.97
CA GLY A 133 4.17 5.54 -21.17
C GLY A 133 3.38 5.90 -22.42
N THR A 134 4.09 6.28 -23.48
CA THR A 134 3.51 6.43 -24.82
C THR A 134 4.06 5.34 -25.71
N THR A 135 3.19 4.58 -26.35
CA THR A 135 3.57 3.52 -27.28
C THR A 135 4.24 4.11 -28.51
N THR A 136 5.41 3.59 -28.88
CA THR A 136 6.17 3.94 -30.09
C THR A 136 6.13 2.86 -31.17
N ALA A 137 5.78 1.62 -30.78
CA ALA A 137 5.53 0.48 -31.66
C ALA A 137 4.71 -0.56 -30.89
N GLY A 138 3.93 -1.40 -31.57
CA GLY A 138 3.21 -2.47 -30.89
C GLY A 138 2.49 -3.41 -31.84
N ASP A 139 2.12 -4.56 -31.30
CA ASP A 139 1.26 -5.57 -31.91
C ASP A 139 0.18 -5.98 -30.89
N SER A 140 -0.42 -7.16 -31.03
CA SER A 140 -1.45 -7.63 -30.10
C SER A 140 -0.90 -8.20 -28.79
N VAL A 141 0.38 -8.55 -28.72
CA VAL A 141 1.03 -9.24 -27.59
C VAL A 141 2.21 -8.47 -27.00
N SER A 142 2.51 -7.31 -27.55
CA SER A 142 3.63 -6.49 -27.14
C SER A 142 3.46 -5.02 -27.53
N CYS A 143 4.17 -4.16 -26.83
CA CYS A 143 4.41 -2.80 -27.26
C CYS A 143 5.75 -2.28 -26.76
N THR A 144 6.35 -1.34 -27.49
CA THR A 144 7.44 -0.50 -27.00
C THR A 144 6.86 0.81 -26.52
N THR A 145 7.23 1.25 -25.33
CA THR A 145 6.76 2.49 -24.70
C THR A 145 7.92 3.40 -24.33
N GLY A 146 7.62 4.67 -24.09
CA GLY A 146 8.48 5.49 -23.23
C GLY A 146 8.72 4.83 -21.87
N THR A 147 9.77 5.26 -21.16
CA THR A 147 10.21 4.64 -19.90
C THR A 147 9.09 4.58 -18.87
N LEU A 148 8.71 3.35 -18.51
CA LEU A 148 7.89 3.00 -17.37
C LEU A 148 8.80 2.48 -16.25
N VAL A 149 8.25 2.27 -15.05
CA VAL A 149 8.95 1.65 -13.93
C VAL A 149 9.51 0.28 -14.36
N ALA A 150 10.68 -0.16 -13.91
CA ALA A 150 11.09 -1.56 -14.14
C ALA A 150 10.20 -2.52 -13.33
N SER A 151 10.09 -3.78 -13.72
CA SER A 151 9.22 -4.72 -13.00
C SER A 151 9.81 -6.11 -12.90
N THR A 152 9.21 -6.93 -12.05
CA THR A 152 9.44 -8.37 -12.03
C THR A 152 8.49 -9.05 -13.02
N ALA A 153 9.02 -9.99 -13.82
CA ALA A 153 8.22 -10.77 -14.76
C ALA A 153 7.08 -11.50 -14.03
N ASN A 154 5.92 -11.59 -14.67
CA ASN A 154 4.67 -12.18 -14.17
C ASN A 154 4.10 -11.50 -12.91
N GLN A 155 4.67 -10.38 -12.48
CA GLN A 155 4.26 -9.64 -11.29
C GLN A 155 3.85 -8.19 -11.57
N ALA A 156 3.76 -7.79 -12.84
CA ALA A 156 3.34 -6.44 -13.20
C ALA A 156 2.19 -6.46 -14.20
N THR A 157 1.45 -5.36 -14.21
CA THR A 157 0.29 -5.17 -15.07
C THR A 157 0.41 -3.87 -15.84
N ILE A 158 0.27 -3.96 -17.16
CA ILE A 158 0.08 -2.79 -18.01
C ILE A 158 -1.42 -2.53 -18.21
N TYR A 159 -1.80 -1.26 -18.20
CA TYR A 159 -3.15 -0.79 -18.50
C TYR A 159 -3.14 0.30 -19.56
N PHE A 160 -3.96 0.16 -20.60
CA PHE A 160 -4.12 1.15 -21.66
C PHE A 160 -5.18 2.20 -21.28
N ARG A 161 -4.77 3.46 -21.21
CA ARG A 161 -5.62 4.63 -20.87
C ARG A 161 -6.30 5.23 -22.09
N THR A 162 -5.71 5.06 -23.27
CA THR A 162 -6.22 5.62 -24.53
C THR A 162 -6.14 4.58 -25.64
N GLY A 163 -6.59 4.96 -26.83
CA GLY A 163 -6.58 4.09 -28.01
C GLY A 163 -7.74 3.10 -28.02
N THR A 164 -7.75 2.24 -29.04
CA THR A 164 -8.79 1.22 -29.24
C THR A 164 -8.73 0.13 -28.16
N ASN A 165 -7.55 -0.11 -27.57
CA ASN A 165 -7.36 -1.05 -26.47
C ASN A 165 -7.61 -0.43 -25.08
N LYS A 166 -8.13 0.81 -25.00
CA LYS A 166 -8.43 1.47 -23.73
C LYS A 166 -9.24 0.56 -22.81
N GLY A 167 -8.82 0.44 -21.56
CA GLY A 167 -9.46 -0.42 -20.57
C GLY A 167 -8.85 -1.82 -20.47
N ALA A 168 -7.99 -2.22 -21.40
CA ALA A 168 -7.34 -3.52 -21.35
C ALA A 168 -6.24 -3.57 -20.29
N TYR A 169 -6.28 -4.62 -19.47
CA TYR A 169 -5.22 -5.00 -18.53
C TYR A 169 -4.45 -6.19 -19.07
N ARG A 170 -3.11 -6.16 -19.03
CA ARG A 170 -2.27 -7.32 -19.39
C ARG A 170 -1.20 -7.55 -18.33
N ILE A 171 -1.06 -8.80 -17.91
CA ILE A 171 0.04 -9.22 -17.04
C ILE A 171 1.28 -9.37 -17.92
N LEU A 172 2.37 -8.77 -17.49
CA LEU A 172 3.62 -8.73 -18.24
C LEU A 172 4.50 -9.92 -17.87
N ASP A 173 5.17 -10.50 -18.86
CA ASP A 173 6.09 -11.65 -18.74
C ASP A 173 7.57 -11.22 -18.76
N ASN A 174 7.83 -9.91 -18.74
CA ASN A 174 9.16 -9.32 -18.86
C ASN A 174 9.50 -8.39 -17.69
N THR A 175 10.75 -7.92 -17.66
CA THR A 175 11.27 -7.00 -16.64
C THR A 175 11.56 -5.60 -17.16
N SER A 176 11.23 -5.31 -18.42
CA SER A 176 11.72 -4.13 -19.12
C SER A 176 10.92 -2.87 -18.79
N ALA A 177 11.64 -1.74 -18.79
CA ALA A 177 11.06 -0.41 -18.63
C ALA A 177 10.44 0.13 -19.94
N THR A 178 10.80 -0.43 -21.10
CA THR A 178 10.39 0.11 -22.41
C THR A 178 9.77 -0.94 -23.33
N ALA A 179 10.25 -2.17 -23.33
CA ALA A 179 9.70 -3.26 -24.14
C ALA A 179 8.73 -4.09 -23.32
N GLN A 180 7.44 -3.94 -23.57
CA GLN A 180 6.38 -4.61 -22.84
C GLN A 180 5.88 -5.80 -23.67
N THR A 181 5.84 -6.99 -23.09
CA THR A 181 5.37 -8.25 -23.68
C THR A 181 4.40 -8.94 -22.72
N TRP A 182 3.44 -9.67 -23.28
CA TRP A 182 2.44 -10.45 -22.56
C TRP A 182 1.89 -11.59 -23.42
N ASP A 183 1.34 -12.63 -22.80
CA ASP A 183 0.89 -13.82 -23.53
C ASP A 183 -0.49 -13.67 -24.19
N THR A 184 -1.42 -12.96 -23.55
CA THR A 184 -2.82 -12.90 -23.99
C THR A 184 -3.07 -11.71 -24.92
N PRO A 185 -3.49 -11.91 -26.18
CA PRO A 185 -3.60 -10.82 -27.13
C PRO A 185 -4.60 -9.74 -26.67
N THR A 186 -4.30 -8.48 -26.95
CA THR A 186 -5.25 -7.36 -26.92
C THR A 186 -6.31 -7.52 -28.02
N TYR A 187 -7.38 -6.72 -27.95
CA TYR A 187 -8.45 -6.79 -28.95
C TYR A 187 -7.95 -6.52 -30.38
N ILE A 188 -7.00 -5.58 -30.49
CA ILE A 188 -6.32 -5.24 -31.74
C ILE A 188 -4.84 -4.92 -31.44
N ALA A 189 -4.00 -4.86 -32.47
CA ALA A 189 -2.63 -4.37 -32.34
C ALA A 189 -2.58 -3.01 -31.64
N VAL A 190 -1.66 -2.85 -30.69
CA VAL A 190 -1.46 -1.59 -29.96
C VAL A 190 -0.89 -0.55 -30.93
N ALA A 191 -1.55 0.61 -31.00
CA ALA A 191 -1.18 1.66 -31.94
C ALA A 191 -0.07 2.56 -31.37
N VAL A 192 0.72 3.15 -32.27
CA VAL A 192 1.65 4.23 -31.92
C VAL A 192 0.87 5.43 -31.39
N GLY A 193 1.31 6.00 -30.28
CA GLY A 193 0.67 7.13 -29.61
C GLY A 193 -0.28 6.75 -28.48
N ASP A 194 -0.67 5.48 -28.36
CA ASP A 194 -1.47 4.99 -27.23
C ASP A 194 -0.75 5.24 -25.90
N LYS A 195 -1.52 5.62 -24.88
CA LYS A 195 -1.02 5.90 -23.53
C LYS A 195 -1.32 4.73 -22.62
N CYS A 196 -0.35 4.33 -21.83
CA CYS A 196 -0.47 3.25 -20.86
C CYS A 196 0.23 3.60 -19.55
N VAL A 197 -0.12 2.87 -18.50
CA VAL A 197 0.60 2.85 -17.23
C VAL A 197 0.94 1.43 -16.84
N LYS A 198 1.99 1.26 -16.05
CA LYS A 198 2.38 -0.04 -15.51
C LYS A 198 2.41 -0.01 -13.99
N ALA A 199 1.64 -0.88 -13.36
CA ALA A 199 1.71 -1.13 -11.92
C ALA A 199 2.62 -2.33 -11.67
N PRO A 200 3.46 -2.31 -10.62
CA PRO A 200 4.31 -3.44 -10.24
C PRO A 200 3.51 -4.57 -9.56
N LEU A 201 2.20 -4.65 -9.80
CA LEU A 201 1.28 -5.63 -9.22
C LEU A 201 0.59 -6.41 -10.34
N ARG A 202 0.16 -7.63 -10.06
CA ARG A 202 -0.80 -8.34 -10.92
C ARG A 202 -2.18 -7.69 -10.81
N CYS A 203 -2.99 -7.79 -11.87
CA CYS A 203 -4.35 -7.27 -11.87
C CYS A 203 -5.32 -8.11 -11.02
N ILE A 204 -4.97 -9.38 -10.77
CA ILE A 204 -5.72 -10.33 -9.97
C ILE A 204 -4.81 -11.45 -9.48
N GLY A 205 -5.09 -11.99 -8.29
CA GLY A 205 -4.42 -13.16 -7.72
C GLY A 205 -3.15 -12.83 -6.93
N PRO A 206 -2.34 -13.85 -6.60
CA PRO A 206 -1.17 -13.71 -5.74
C PRO A 206 -0.12 -12.80 -6.37
N SER A 207 0.27 -11.75 -5.67
CA SER A 207 1.24 -10.76 -6.12
C SER A 207 2.15 -10.28 -4.99
N TYR A 208 3.17 -9.52 -5.37
CA TYR A 208 4.10 -8.89 -4.44
C TYR A 208 3.75 -7.42 -4.33
N VAL A 209 3.95 -6.83 -3.16
CA VAL A 209 3.69 -5.41 -2.92
C VAL A 209 4.74 -4.85 -1.98
N ASP A 210 5.04 -3.56 -2.12
CA ASP A 210 5.76 -2.82 -1.09
C ASP A 210 4.96 -1.55 -0.76
N PHE A 211 5.25 -1.01 0.40
CA PHE A 211 4.64 0.21 0.90
C PHE A 211 5.69 1.29 1.09
N ASP A 212 5.27 2.54 1.23
CA ASP A 212 6.22 3.56 1.67
C ASP A 212 6.69 3.30 3.10
N ALA A 213 7.72 4.05 3.52
CA ALA A 213 8.32 3.89 4.85
C ALA A 213 7.29 4.01 5.98
N GLU A 214 6.24 4.80 5.78
CA GLU A 214 5.15 4.97 6.75
C GLU A 214 3.95 4.05 6.48
N SER A 215 3.95 3.19 5.45
CA SER A 215 2.80 2.34 5.09
C SER A 215 1.47 3.09 4.98
N MET A 216 1.51 4.23 4.28
CA MET A 216 0.38 5.08 3.92
C MET A 216 -0.13 4.83 2.51
N TYR A 217 0.70 4.29 1.61
CA TYR A 217 0.31 3.96 0.24
C TYR A 217 1.12 2.77 -0.32
N VAL A 218 0.68 2.26 -1.48
CA VAL A 218 1.37 1.20 -2.23
C VAL A 218 2.39 1.81 -3.17
N GLU A 219 3.65 1.38 -3.06
CA GLU A 219 4.73 1.95 -3.85
C GLU A 219 4.69 1.47 -5.30
N ALA A 220 4.25 2.35 -6.21
CA ALA A 220 4.09 2.03 -7.62
C ALA A 220 5.42 2.09 -8.41
N SER A 221 6.49 2.63 -7.83
CA SER A 221 7.82 2.73 -8.45
C SER A 221 8.78 1.60 -8.05
N ALA A 222 8.36 0.73 -7.14
CA ALA A 222 9.20 -0.35 -6.63
C ALA A 222 9.36 -1.50 -7.64
N THR A 223 10.50 -2.18 -7.54
CA THR A 223 10.76 -3.47 -8.21
C THR A 223 10.89 -4.55 -7.15
N TYR A 224 9.95 -5.49 -7.14
CA TYR A 224 9.81 -6.50 -6.09
C TYR A 224 10.74 -7.71 -6.25
N GLY A 225 12.01 -7.45 -6.55
CA GLY A 225 13.04 -8.50 -6.65
C GLY A 225 13.64 -8.90 -5.30
N THR A 226 13.65 -7.97 -4.33
CA THR A 226 14.37 -8.16 -3.06
C THR A 226 13.53 -7.84 -1.84
N ASN A 227 12.77 -6.76 -1.86
CA ASN A 227 11.96 -6.31 -0.73
C ASN A 227 10.50 -6.31 -1.16
N TYR A 228 9.68 -7.13 -0.50
CA TYR A 228 8.24 -7.18 -0.75
C TYR A 228 7.48 -7.92 0.34
N HIS A 229 6.20 -7.57 0.48
CA HIS A 229 5.15 -8.36 1.09
C HIS A 229 4.39 -9.17 0.03
N VAL A 230 3.67 -10.19 0.44
CA VAL A 230 2.84 -11.06 -0.39
C VAL A 230 1.38 -10.79 -0.09
N ILE A 231 0.63 -10.52 -1.15
CA ILE A 231 -0.80 -10.20 -1.10
C ILE A 231 -1.54 -10.99 -2.15
N ASP A 232 -2.85 -11.11 -1.97
CA ASP A 232 -3.74 -11.52 -3.04
C ASP A 232 -4.49 -10.28 -3.55
N VAL A 233 -4.27 -9.93 -4.82
CA VAL A 233 -4.97 -8.84 -5.48
C VAL A 233 -6.38 -9.30 -5.85
N ILE A 234 -7.37 -8.56 -5.36
CA ILE A 234 -8.79 -8.79 -5.65
C ILE A 234 -9.24 -7.91 -6.80
N ARG A 235 -8.79 -6.65 -6.81
CA ARG A 235 -9.07 -5.69 -7.88
C ARG A 235 -7.92 -4.70 -8.01
N LEU A 236 -7.59 -4.36 -9.24
CA LEU A 236 -6.69 -3.27 -9.58
C LEU A 236 -7.41 -2.27 -10.48
N ASP A 237 -7.33 -0.98 -10.17
CA ASP A 237 -7.91 0.08 -10.98
C ASP A 237 -6.85 1.13 -11.32
N LEU A 238 -6.51 1.22 -12.61
CA LEU A 238 -5.47 2.12 -13.14
C LEU A 238 -6.05 3.20 -14.08
N SER A 239 -7.37 3.32 -14.09
CA SER A 239 -8.11 4.08 -15.10
C SER A 239 -7.97 5.60 -14.97
N VAL A 240 -7.83 6.10 -13.74
CA VAL A 240 -7.78 7.53 -13.43
C VAL A 240 -6.43 7.89 -12.83
N ALA A 241 -5.77 8.89 -13.42
CA ALA A 241 -4.47 9.37 -12.95
C ALA A 241 -4.59 10.02 -11.55
N GLY A 242 -3.71 9.62 -10.63
CA GLY A 242 -3.69 10.09 -9.24
C GLY A 242 -4.77 9.47 -8.36
N GLN A 243 -5.57 8.54 -8.89
CA GLN A 243 -6.61 7.81 -8.16
C GLN A 243 -6.48 6.30 -8.35
N GLU A 244 -5.33 5.83 -8.83
CA GLU A 244 -5.03 4.43 -8.99
C GLU A 244 -5.08 3.74 -7.63
N TYR A 245 -5.72 2.57 -7.58
CA TYR A 245 -5.85 1.82 -6.33
C TYR A 245 -5.84 0.32 -6.55
N VAL A 246 -5.50 -0.39 -5.48
CA VAL A 246 -5.58 -1.85 -5.40
C VAL A 246 -6.43 -2.24 -4.19
N ASP A 247 -7.33 -3.18 -4.41
CA ASP A 247 -8.02 -3.93 -3.36
C ASP A 247 -7.29 -5.25 -3.18
N PHE A 248 -6.81 -5.53 -1.97
CA PHE A 248 -6.01 -6.71 -1.67
C PHE A 248 -6.28 -7.23 -0.26
N LYS A 249 -5.88 -8.47 -0.03
CA LYS A 249 -5.72 -9.03 1.31
C LYS A 249 -4.27 -9.50 1.47
N PHE A 250 -3.77 -9.47 2.69
CA PHE A 250 -2.48 -10.07 2.99
C PHE A 250 -2.57 -11.59 2.86
N ASN A 251 -1.53 -12.21 2.32
CA ASN A 251 -1.43 -13.67 2.33
C ASN A 251 -1.38 -14.17 3.78
N ILE A 252 -1.98 -15.33 4.06
CA ILE A 252 -2.09 -15.89 5.40
C ILE A 252 -0.72 -16.06 6.11
N ASP A 253 0.34 -16.31 5.34
CA ASP A 253 1.71 -16.47 5.86
C ASP A 253 2.23 -15.18 6.53
N HIS A 254 1.66 -14.02 6.22
CA HIS A 254 2.00 -12.77 6.91
C HIS A 254 1.52 -12.71 8.35
N PHE A 255 0.53 -13.52 8.73
CA PHE A 255 -0.04 -13.56 10.08
C PHE A 255 0.55 -14.65 10.97
N ALA A 256 1.45 -15.48 10.43
CA ALA A 256 2.14 -16.50 11.21
C ALA A 256 3.39 -15.91 11.90
N GLN A 257 3.56 -16.20 13.20
CA GLN A 257 4.73 -15.77 13.97
C GLN A 257 6.03 -16.43 13.49
N ALA A 258 5.92 -17.65 12.95
CA ALA A 258 6.99 -18.32 12.21
C ALA A 258 6.49 -18.57 10.79
N ARG A 259 7.16 -17.97 9.81
CA ARG A 259 6.91 -18.23 8.39
C ARG A 259 7.57 -19.56 8.01
N ALA A 260 6.86 -20.42 7.29
CA ALA A 260 7.36 -21.70 6.79
C ALA A 260 8.34 -21.49 5.62
#